data_AF-A0A9E5S9C3-F1
#
_entry.id   AF-A0A9E5S9C3-F1
#
_cell.length_a   1.000
_cell.length_b   1.000
_cell.length_c   1.000
_cell.angle_alpha   90.00
_cell.angle_beta   90.00
_cell.angle_gamma   90.00
#
_symmetry.space_group_name_H-M   'P 1'
#
loop_
_entity.id
_entity.type
_entity.pdbx_description
1 polymer ?
#
loop_
_entity_poly.entity_id
_entity_poly.type
_entity_poly.pdbx_seq_one_letter_code
_entity_poly.pdbx_strand_id
1 'polypeptide(L)'
;MKEKIYTIPVNDAYASPGPCPLCNLETDMNQKLVDYYLGPALMEPDVRVSTNKKGFCRSHLDELYGREDNRLGLGLTLHTHIDHIIEQINPLLSAGVPAAESRFRNRRQKDFRETVTDLADLIEQRMDSCVICDRLDYTMDRYIDVIFYQYFVDSTFKNRFDNGDGYCLR
;
A
#
# COMPACT_ATOMS: atom_id res chain seq x y z
N MET A 1 -1.71 -14.89 31.76
CA MET A 1 -0.46 -14.18 31.43
C MET A 1 -0.82 -12.70 31.20
N LYS A 2 0.00 -11.72 31.60
CA LYS A 2 -0.32 -10.30 31.30
C LYS A 2 -0.15 -10.08 29.79
N GLU A 3 -1.21 -9.66 29.12
CA GLU A 3 -1.17 -9.37 27.68
C GLU A 3 -0.22 -8.20 27.41
N LYS A 4 0.65 -8.35 26.41
CA LYS A 4 1.50 -7.28 25.92
C LYS A 4 0.70 -6.48 24.88
N ILE A 5 0.90 -5.17 24.78
CA ILE A 5 0.08 -4.32 23.89
C ILE A 5 0.11 -4.82 22.44
N TYR A 6 1.26 -5.29 21.96
CA TYR A 6 1.42 -5.80 20.60
C TYR A 6 0.83 -7.19 20.35
N THR A 7 0.44 -7.93 21.41
CA THR A 7 -0.22 -9.23 21.29
C THR A 7 -1.75 -9.13 21.24
N ILE A 8 -2.30 -7.96 21.59
CA ILE A 8 -3.76 -7.73 21.64
C ILE A 8 -4.42 -7.97 20.28
N PRO A 9 -3.95 -7.37 19.15
CA PRO A 9 -4.63 -7.55 17.87
C PRO A 9 -4.71 -9.02 17.44
N VAL A 10 -3.63 -9.78 17.69
CA VAL A 10 -3.56 -11.21 17.39
C VAL A 10 -4.54 -11.98 18.28
N ASN A 11 -4.52 -11.76 19.59
CA ASN A 11 -5.45 -12.44 20.50
C ASN A 11 -6.91 -12.15 20.18
N ASP A 12 -7.24 -10.90 19.85
CA ASP A 12 -8.58 -10.47 19.49
C ASP A 12 -9.05 -11.17 18.20
N ALA A 13 -8.19 -11.28 17.19
CA ALA A 13 -8.53 -11.95 15.95
C ALA A 13 -8.77 -13.46 16.11
N TYR A 14 -8.03 -14.12 17.01
CA TYR A 14 -8.25 -15.53 17.36
C TYR A 14 -9.45 -15.75 18.29
N ALA A 15 -9.96 -14.69 18.93
CA ALA A 15 -11.19 -14.72 19.71
C ALA A 15 -12.44 -14.36 18.89
N SER A 16 -12.26 -13.64 17.79
CA SER A 16 -13.33 -13.19 16.90
C SER A 16 -13.93 -14.37 16.12
N PRO A 17 -15.27 -14.42 15.94
CA PRO A 17 -15.91 -15.46 15.15
C PRO A 17 -15.56 -15.31 13.66
N GLY A 18 -14.86 -16.31 13.11
CA GLY A 18 -14.57 -16.37 11.68
C GLY A 18 -13.69 -17.57 11.32
N PRO A 19 -13.78 -18.08 10.09
CA PRO A 19 -13.07 -19.30 9.69
C PRO A 19 -11.55 -19.13 9.61
N CYS A 20 -11.04 -17.90 9.41
CA CYS A 20 -9.60 -17.62 9.31
C CYS A 20 -9.22 -16.36 10.11
N PRO A 21 -8.50 -16.50 11.24
CA PRO A 21 -8.04 -15.37 12.04
C PRO A 21 -7.12 -14.40 11.28
N LEU A 22 -6.34 -14.90 10.31
CA LEU A 22 -5.43 -14.07 9.50
C LEU A 22 -6.20 -13.13 8.55
N CYS A 23 -7.29 -13.62 7.95
CA CYS A 23 -8.14 -12.79 7.09
C CYS A 23 -8.86 -11.71 7.89
N ASN A 24 -9.29 -12.03 9.11
CA ASN A 24 -9.86 -11.05 10.02
C ASN A 24 -8.83 -9.97 10.39
N LEU A 25 -7.59 -10.37 10.74
CA LEU A 25 -6.50 -9.43 10.98
C LEU A 25 -6.25 -8.50 9.80
N GLU A 26 -6.15 -9.06 8.60
CA GLU A 26 -5.90 -8.30 7.38
C GLU A 26 -7.02 -7.30 7.10
N THR A 27 -8.29 -7.74 7.23
CA THR A 27 -9.47 -6.89 6.99
C THR A 27 -9.55 -5.75 8.01
N ASP A 28 -9.37 -6.06 9.30
CA ASP A 28 -9.38 -5.06 10.37
C ASP A 28 -8.23 -4.06 10.22
N MET A 29 -7.05 -4.54 9.85
CA MET A 29 -5.89 -3.67 9.61
C MET A 29 -6.11 -2.79 8.39
N ASN A 30 -6.65 -3.34 7.30
CA ASN A 30 -6.95 -2.59 6.10
C ASN A 30 -7.94 -1.46 6.39
N GLN A 31 -9.05 -1.73 7.08
CA GLN A 31 -10.01 -0.69 7.47
C GLN A 31 -9.36 0.39 8.34
N LYS A 32 -8.54 0.03 9.32
CA LYS A 32 -7.80 0.99 10.15
C LYS A 32 -6.85 1.86 9.32
N LEU A 33 -6.21 1.30 8.29
CA LEU A 33 -5.34 2.06 7.40
C LEU A 33 -6.13 3.01 6.49
N VAL A 34 -7.23 2.55 5.91
CA VAL A 34 -8.14 3.39 5.11
C VAL A 34 -8.63 4.58 5.95
N ASP A 35 -9.07 4.33 7.19
CA ASP A 35 -9.47 5.38 8.13
C ASP A 35 -8.33 6.31 8.51
N TYR A 36 -7.12 5.79 8.67
CA TYR A 36 -5.94 6.60 8.95
C TYR A 36 -5.63 7.56 7.79
N TYR A 37 -5.62 7.08 6.55
CA TYR A 37 -5.30 7.90 5.38
C TYR A 37 -6.41 8.88 4.98
N LEU A 38 -7.67 8.62 5.35
CA LEU A 38 -8.77 9.59 5.21
C LEU A 38 -8.92 10.50 6.44
N GLY A 39 -8.32 10.14 7.56
CA GLY A 39 -8.40 10.87 8.82
C GLY A 39 -7.45 12.06 8.91
N PRO A 40 -7.21 12.57 10.12
CA PRO A 40 -6.34 13.73 10.36
C PRO A 40 -4.91 13.56 9.85
N ALA A 41 -4.43 12.31 9.73
CA ALA A 41 -3.07 12.01 9.31
C ALA A 41 -2.77 12.46 7.87
N LEU A 42 -3.79 12.65 7.02
CA LEU A 42 -3.58 13.19 5.67
C LEU A 42 -2.91 14.57 5.68
N MET A 43 -3.05 15.33 6.77
CA MET A 43 -2.46 16.66 6.91
C MET A 43 -1.01 16.59 7.45
N GLU A 44 -0.55 15.43 7.91
CA GLU A 44 0.81 15.26 8.41
C GLU A 44 1.83 15.32 7.24
N PRO A 45 2.90 16.11 7.36
CA PRO A 45 3.88 16.26 6.28
C PRO A 45 4.48 14.93 5.80
N ASP A 46 4.84 14.05 6.73
CA ASP A 46 5.48 12.76 6.40
C ASP A 46 4.50 11.85 5.64
N VAL A 47 3.23 11.84 6.04
CA VAL A 47 2.16 11.10 5.36
C VAL A 47 1.98 11.63 3.95
N ARG A 48 1.91 12.96 3.77
CA ARG A 48 1.78 13.60 2.45
C ARG A 48 2.94 13.29 1.52
N VAL A 49 4.17 13.29 2.02
CA VAL A 49 5.35 12.89 1.23
C VAL A 49 5.22 11.43 0.79
N SER A 50 4.79 10.55 1.68
CA SER A 50 4.60 9.12 1.36
C SER A 50 3.49 8.88 0.32
N THR A 51 2.34 9.55 0.46
CA THR A 51 1.19 9.41 -0.45
C THR A 51 1.46 10.04 -1.80
N ASN A 52 2.12 11.21 -1.85
CA ASN A 52 2.53 11.79 -3.12
C ASN A 52 3.55 10.91 -3.84
N LYS A 53 4.46 10.27 -3.09
CA LYS A 53 5.48 9.39 -3.70
C LYS A 53 4.89 8.08 -4.20
N LYS A 54 3.97 7.42 -3.51
CA LYS A 54 3.53 6.05 -3.85
C LYS A 54 2.08 5.95 -4.32
N GLY A 55 1.22 6.88 -3.93
CA GLY A 55 -0.20 6.83 -4.28
C GLY A 55 -0.94 5.62 -3.70
N PHE A 56 -2.01 5.24 -4.40
CA PHE A 56 -2.90 4.14 -4.03
C PHE A 56 -3.13 3.23 -5.23
N CYS A 57 -3.13 1.91 -5.01
CA CYS A 57 -3.55 0.98 -6.04
C CYS A 57 -5.05 1.13 -6.30
N ARG A 58 -5.52 0.57 -7.43
CA ARG A 58 -6.93 0.67 -7.83
C ARG A 58 -7.90 0.22 -6.74
N SER A 59 -7.67 -0.93 -6.11
CA SER A 59 -8.57 -1.47 -5.09
C SER A 59 -8.67 -0.55 -3.87
N HIS A 60 -7.55 -0.04 -3.38
CA HIS A 60 -7.54 0.88 -2.23
C HIS A 60 -8.08 2.25 -2.59
N LEU A 61 -7.88 2.73 -3.82
CA LEU A 61 -8.51 3.97 -4.28
C LEU A 61 -10.03 3.83 -4.34
N ASP A 62 -10.54 2.71 -4.86
CA ASP A 62 -11.98 2.42 -4.90
C ASP A 62 -12.56 2.35 -3.47
N GLU A 63 -11.84 1.72 -2.54
CA GLU A 63 -12.23 1.66 -1.12
C GLU A 63 -12.24 3.05 -0.47
N LEU A 64 -11.16 3.84 -0.63
CA LEU A 64 -11.05 5.21 -0.12
C LEU A 64 -12.17 6.10 -0.65
N TYR A 65 -12.46 6.02 -1.96
CA TYR A 65 -13.54 6.77 -2.58
C TYR A 65 -14.92 6.30 -2.07
N GLY A 66 -15.09 4.99 -1.90
CA GLY A 66 -16.32 4.37 -1.43
C GLY A 66 -16.67 4.66 0.04
N ARG A 67 -15.72 5.09 0.87
CA ARG A 67 -16.02 5.54 2.25
C ARG A 67 -16.92 6.77 2.28
N GLU A 68 -16.92 7.57 1.22
CA GLU A 68 -17.64 8.86 1.12
C GLU A 68 -17.30 9.93 2.17
N ASP A 69 -16.51 9.58 3.18
CA ASP A 69 -15.98 10.46 4.21
C ASP A 69 -14.80 11.29 3.69
N ASN A 70 -14.71 12.54 4.14
CA ASN A 70 -13.61 13.46 3.84
C ASN A 70 -13.18 13.52 2.36
N ARG A 71 -14.17 13.66 1.46
CA ARG A 71 -13.96 13.77 0.00
C ARG A 71 -12.96 14.86 -0.40
N LEU A 72 -12.92 15.96 0.35
CA LEU A 72 -11.99 17.06 0.11
C LEU A 72 -10.55 16.67 0.44
N GLY A 73 -10.32 15.97 1.55
CA GLY A 73 -8.99 15.45 1.91
C GLY A 73 -8.47 14.43 0.89
N LEU A 74 -9.34 13.53 0.42
CA LEU A 74 -9.01 12.60 -0.66
C LEU A 74 -8.68 13.35 -1.96
N GLY A 75 -9.52 14.32 -2.34
CA GLY A 75 -9.29 15.15 -3.53
C GLY A 75 -7.97 15.91 -3.48
N LEU A 76 -7.62 16.48 -2.33
CA LEU A 76 -6.34 17.15 -2.13
C LEU A 76 -5.16 16.20 -2.30
N THR A 77 -5.25 15.00 -1.71
CA THR A 77 -4.21 13.96 -1.80
C THR A 77 -4.01 13.51 -3.24
N LEU A 78 -5.10 13.28 -3.98
CA LEU A 78 -5.05 12.91 -5.38
C LEU A 78 -4.47 14.03 -6.24
N HIS A 79 -4.86 15.29 -5.99
CA HIS A 79 -4.32 16.43 -6.72
C HIS A 79 -2.81 16.54 -6.56
N THR A 80 -2.30 16.51 -5.33
CA THR A 80 -0.84 16.64 -5.10
C THR A 80 -0.07 15.42 -5.59
N HIS A 81 -0.66 14.23 -5.56
CA HIS A 81 -0.05 13.03 -6.15
C HIS A 81 0.03 13.13 -7.68
N ILE A 82 -1.04 13.58 -8.34
CA ILE A 82 -1.06 13.80 -9.79
C ILE A 82 -0.03 14.86 -10.20
N ASP A 83 0.05 15.98 -9.49
CA ASP A 83 1.06 17.01 -9.77
C ASP A 83 2.48 16.43 -9.67
N HIS A 84 2.75 15.61 -8.65
CA HIS A 84 4.04 14.92 -8.49
C HIS A 84 4.35 13.94 -9.64
N ILE A 85 3.33 13.24 -10.14
CA ILE A 85 3.46 12.37 -11.32
C ILE A 85 3.80 13.20 -12.55
N ILE A 86 3.09 14.30 -12.77
CA ILE A 86 3.28 15.18 -13.92
C ILE A 86 4.71 15.75 -13.93
N GLU A 87 5.21 16.19 -12.78
CA GLU A 87 6.59 16.70 -12.64
C GLU A 87 7.66 15.66 -13.03
N GLN A 88 7.40 14.37 -12.78
CA GLN A 88 8.35 13.29 -13.08
C GLN A 88 8.22 12.74 -14.51
N ILE A 89 7.00 12.64 -15.01
CA ILE A 89 6.71 12.04 -16.32
C ILE A 89 6.91 13.04 -17.46
N ASN A 90 6.55 14.32 -17.29
CA ASN A 90 6.66 15.32 -18.36
C ASN A 90 8.08 15.46 -18.96
N PRO A 91 9.16 15.50 -18.16
CA PRO A 91 10.52 15.55 -18.71
C PRO A 91 10.83 14.35 -19.61
N LEU A 92 10.41 13.14 -19.20
CA LEU A 92 10.63 11.91 -19.95
C LEU A 92 9.76 11.85 -21.22
N LEU A 93 8.50 12.27 -21.13
CA LEU A 93 7.62 12.38 -22.31
C LEU A 93 8.15 13.38 -23.33
N SER A 94 8.60 14.56 -22.90
CA SER A 94 9.14 15.58 -23.82
C SER A 94 10.45 15.14 -24.47
N ALA A 95 11.27 14.34 -23.79
CA ALA A 95 12.45 13.70 -24.37
C ALA A 95 12.10 12.55 -25.33
N GLY A 96 10.98 11.84 -25.09
CA GLY A 96 10.51 10.68 -25.85
C GLY A 96 9.58 11.00 -27.02
N VAL A 97 9.23 12.27 -27.29
CA VAL A 97 8.48 12.65 -28.49
C VAL A 97 9.47 13.02 -29.60
N PRO A 98 9.49 12.32 -30.75
CA PRO A 98 10.31 12.72 -31.88
C PRO A 98 9.80 14.07 -32.40
N ALA A 99 10.57 15.14 -32.16
CA ALA A 99 10.23 16.47 -32.66
C ALA A 99 10.09 16.42 -34.20
N ALA A 100 8.90 16.79 -34.70
CA ALA A 100 8.55 16.80 -36.12
C ALA A 100 9.46 17.69 -36.98
N GLU A 101 10.32 18.52 -36.37
CA GLU A 101 11.17 19.49 -37.06
C GLU A 101 12.65 19.10 -37.16
N SER A 102 13.11 17.97 -36.59
CA SER A 102 14.53 17.59 -36.66
C SER A 102 14.87 16.67 -37.84
N ARG A 103 14.65 17.17 -39.07
CA ARG A 103 15.46 16.73 -40.21
C ARG A 103 16.92 17.09 -39.86
N PHE A 104 17.84 16.14 -39.95
CA PHE A 104 19.28 16.25 -39.63
C PHE A 104 19.71 15.97 -38.17
N ARG A 105 19.71 14.70 -37.77
CA ARG A 105 20.95 13.99 -37.35
C ARG A 105 20.66 12.54 -36.99
N ASN A 106 21.36 11.63 -37.66
CA ASN A 106 21.59 10.24 -37.25
C ASN A 106 22.46 10.19 -35.97
N ARG A 107 21.99 10.77 -34.87
CA ARG A 107 22.55 10.53 -33.53
C ARG A 107 21.46 9.95 -32.63
N ARG A 108 21.56 8.62 -32.52
CA ARG A 108 21.15 7.80 -31.38
C ARG A 108 19.69 7.39 -31.28
N GLN A 109 19.30 6.50 -32.18
CA GLN A 109 18.15 5.60 -32.00
C GLN A 109 18.25 4.72 -30.73
N LYS A 110 19.46 4.58 -30.14
CA LYS A 110 19.70 3.84 -28.88
C LYS A 110 19.18 4.62 -27.66
N ASP A 111 19.51 5.91 -27.57
CA ASP A 111 19.07 6.80 -26.47
C ASP A 111 17.53 6.94 -26.45
N PHE A 112 16.88 6.97 -27.62
CA PHE A 112 15.41 6.99 -27.69
C PHE A 112 14.75 5.73 -27.11
N ARG A 113 15.27 4.55 -27.48
CA ARG A 113 14.71 3.28 -26.96
C ARG A 113 14.91 3.18 -25.45
N GLU A 114 16.06 3.60 -24.96
CA GLU A 114 16.37 3.65 -23.52
C GLU A 114 15.41 4.59 -22.79
N THR A 115 15.17 5.81 -23.28
CA THR A 115 14.19 6.73 -22.66
C THR A 115 12.75 6.21 -22.65
N VAL A 116 12.34 5.44 -23.68
CA VAL A 116 11.01 4.83 -23.73
C VAL A 116 10.90 3.66 -22.76
N THR A 117 11.96 2.86 -22.62
CA THR A 117 12.03 1.78 -21.62
C THR A 117 12.02 2.36 -20.21
N ASP A 118 12.83 3.38 -19.92
CA ASP A 118 12.85 4.04 -18.60
C ASP A 118 11.48 4.63 -18.23
N LEU A 119 10.76 5.19 -19.20
CA LEU A 119 9.40 5.69 -19.01
C LEU A 119 8.41 4.55 -18.71
N ALA A 120 8.51 3.43 -19.43
CA ALA A 120 7.66 2.26 -19.20
C ALA A 120 7.91 1.67 -17.80
N ASP A 121 9.19 1.49 -17.43
CA ASP A 121 9.60 1.00 -16.11
C ASP A 121 9.10 1.92 -14.99
N LEU A 122 9.16 3.25 -15.19
CA LEU A 122 8.63 4.22 -14.24
C LEU A 122 7.11 4.09 -14.07
N ILE A 123 6.37 3.89 -15.17
CA ILE A 123 4.91 3.70 -15.15
C ILE A 123 4.55 2.40 -14.44
N GLU A 124 5.24 1.29 -14.75
CA GLU A 124 5.01 -0.01 -14.11
C GLU A 124 5.29 0.07 -12.61
N GLN A 125 6.45 0.63 -12.21
CA GLN A 125 6.79 0.82 -10.80
C GLN A 125 5.74 1.64 -10.04
N ARG A 126 5.12 2.62 -10.71
CA ARG A 126 4.06 3.45 -10.13
C ARG A 126 2.76 2.68 -9.96
N MET A 127 2.37 1.88 -10.96
CA MET A 127 1.16 1.08 -10.92
C MET A 127 1.18 0.03 -9.81
N ASP A 128 2.37 -0.50 -9.51
CA ASP A 128 2.55 -1.51 -8.45
C ASP A 128 2.77 -0.90 -7.06
N SER A 129 2.84 0.43 -6.94
CA SER A 129 3.06 1.11 -5.66
C SER A 129 1.76 1.50 -4.97
N CYS A 130 1.65 1.19 -3.67
CA CYS A 130 0.53 1.63 -2.84
C CYS A 130 0.96 1.78 -1.38
N VAL A 131 0.74 2.96 -0.79
CA VAL A 131 1.12 3.20 0.61
C VAL A 131 0.37 2.28 1.58
N ILE A 132 -0.91 1.99 1.30
CA ILE A 132 -1.73 1.13 2.16
C ILE A 132 -1.25 -0.31 2.09
N CYS A 133 -1.02 -0.87 0.89
CA CYS A 133 -0.46 -2.22 0.72
C CYS A 133 0.86 -2.35 1.49
N ASP A 134 1.81 -1.44 1.27
CA ASP A 134 3.12 -1.51 1.90
C ASP A 134 3.04 -1.54 3.44
N ARG A 135 2.12 -0.77 4.01
CA ARG A 135 1.93 -0.70 5.46
C ARG A 135 1.15 -1.90 5.99
N LEU A 136 0.20 -2.40 5.21
CA LEU A 136 -0.55 -3.61 5.52
C LEU A 136 0.40 -4.81 5.57
N ASP A 137 1.19 -5.04 4.52
CA ASP A 137 2.16 -6.13 4.41
C ASP A 137 3.18 -6.07 5.54
N TYR A 138 3.77 -4.90 5.78
CA TYR A 138 4.71 -4.69 6.89
C TYR A 138 4.11 -5.05 8.26
N THR A 139 2.83 -4.74 8.47
CA THR A 139 2.18 -5.02 9.76
C THR A 139 1.79 -6.49 9.86
N MET A 140 1.33 -7.10 8.77
CA MET A 140 0.98 -8.51 8.71
C MET A 140 2.19 -9.41 8.97
N ASP A 141 3.36 -9.07 8.41
CA ASP A 141 4.63 -9.78 8.71
C ASP A 141 4.92 -9.80 10.22
N ARG A 142 4.72 -8.66 10.88
CA ARG A 142 4.91 -8.55 12.34
C ARG A 142 3.86 -9.33 13.12
N TYR A 143 2.62 -9.39 12.65
CA TYR A 143 1.62 -10.24 13.28
C TYR A 143 1.97 -11.72 13.17
N ILE A 144 2.56 -12.15 12.04
CA ILE A 144 3.06 -13.51 11.87
C ILE A 144 4.18 -13.81 12.89
N ASP A 145 5.14 -12.89 13.08
CA ASP A 145 6.17 -13.02 14.13
C ASP A 145 5.57 -13.16 15.54
N VAL A 146 4.53 -12.38 15.83
CA VAL A 146 3.83 -12.41 17.12
C VAL A 146 3.09 -13.74 17.31
N ILE A 147 2.42 -14.25 16.26
CA ILE A 147 1.74 -15.55 16.29
C ILE A 147 2.75 -16.65 16.59
N PHE A 148 3.90 -16.67 15.92
CA PHE A 148 4.94 -17.67 16.19
C PHE A 148 5.45 -17.55 17.63
N TYR A 149 5.74 -16.35 18.10
CA TYR A 149 6.15 -16.13 19.49
C TYR A 149 5.11 -16.64 20.48
N GLN A 150 3.83 -16.32 20.28
CA GLN A 150 2.75 -16.75 21.17
C GLN A 150 2.52 -18.26 21.11
N TYR A 151 2.65 -18.89 19.94
CA TYR A 151 2.52 -20.32 19.77
C TYR A 151 3.53 -21.12 20.62
N PHE A 152 4.77 -20.65 20.70
CA PHE A 152 5.82 -21.33 21.48
C PHE A 152 5.81 -20.96 22.97
N VAL A 153 5.37 -19.76 23.33
CA VAL A 153 5.46 -19.25 24.70
C VAL A 153 4.18 -19.48 25.51
N ASP A 154 3.00 -19.42 24.87
CA ASP A 154 1.71 -19.51 25.55
C ASP A 154 0.95 -20.78 25.14
N SER A 155 0.86 -21.74 26.06
CA SER A 155 0.12 -22.99 25.86
C SER A 155 -1.38 -22.77 25.62
N THR A 156 -1.95 -21.68 26.14
CA THR A 156 -3.38 -21.37 25.91
C THR A 156 -3.62 -20.89 24.49
N PHE A 157 -2.72 -20.05 23.96
CA PHE A 157 -2.76 -19.62 22.57
C PHE A 157 -2.53 -20.81 21.63
N LYS A 158 -1.56 -21.67 21.93
CA LYS A 158 -1.34 -22.90 21.17
C LYS A 158 -2.59 -23.76 21.07
N ASN A 159 -3.29 -24.01 22.19
CA ASN A 159 -4.54 -24.77 22.15
C ASN A 159 -5.61 -24.09 21.29
N ARG A 160 -5.71 -22.74 21.28
CA ARG A 160 -6.64 -22.03 20.39
C ARG A 160 -6.25 -22.16 18.93
N PHE A 161 -4.97 -22.03 18.63
CA PHE A 161 -4.42 -22.20 17.29
C PHE A 161 -4.71 -23.60 16.74
N ASP A 162 -4.49 -24.64 17.55
CA ASP A 162 -4.68 -26.04 17.17
C ASP A 162 -6.18 -26.41 17.01
N ASN A 163 -7.09 -25.72 17.72
CA ASN A 163 -8.54 -25.92 17.62
C ASN A 163 -9.23 -24.95 16.64
N GLY A 164 -8.48 -24.17 15.87
CA GLY A 164 -9.04 -23.20 14.92
C GLY A 164 -9.77 -23.84 13.74
N ASP A 165 -10.75 -23.13 13.19
CA ASP A 165 -11.60 -23.59 12.08
C ASP A 165 -10.86 -23.69 10.72
N GLY A 166 -9.65 -23.14 10.63
CA GLY A 166 -8.77 -23.24 9.47
C GLY A 166 -8.02 -21.95 9.15
N TYR A 167 -7.25 -21.98 8.05
CA TYR A 167 -6.56 -20.81 7.50
C TYR A 167 -6.72 -20.79 5.99
N CYS A 168 -6.94 -19.61 5.42
CA CYS A 168 -6.91 -19.42 3.98
C CYS A 168 -5.46 -19.45 3.48
N LEU A 169 -5.17 -20.28 2.50
CA LEU A 169 -3.91 -20.23 1.74
C LEU A 169 -4.12 -19.24 0.59
N ARG A 170 -3.29 -18.20 0.54
CA ARG A 170 -3.30 -17.19 -0.51
C ARG A 170 -2.45 -17.64 -1.69
#